data_AF-A0A084WSR9-F1
#
_entry.id   AF-A0A084WSR9-F1
#
_cell.length_a   1.000
_cell.length_b   1.000
_cell.length_c   1.000
_cell.angle_alpha   90.00
_cell.angle_beta   90.00
_cell.angle_gamma   90.00
#
_symmetry.space_group_name_H-M   'P 1'
#
loop_
_entity.id
_entity.type
_entity.pdbx_description
1 polymer ?
#
loop_
_entity_poly.entity_id
_entity_poly.type
_entity_poly.pdbx_seq_one_letter_code
_entity_poly.pdbx_strand_id
1 'polypeptide(L)'
;MDVTPFLEKPSVPVVLIPCRLGGMKVLHRDYYFDHHIARGPIKHYRCVEHARLECPARIIVKDSRVYDVETHHNHKHDKSDPPKKADNKQIQPKLPKTLQPGVSANRLHRRVMRTPDNPDGKQRGKGGPSKAAPKRPTLSAAEIQATIPGTPVVYLASRFGSAKVELNEHHYVFHYASGGVAYYRCEQFKQLQCPAQIVAVAGKVHPLSNDHTHTVDTKRQEQVASRYTSA
;
A
#
# COMPACT_ATOMS: atom_id res chain seq x y z
N MET A 1 -20.05 6.36 15.92
CA MET A 1 -18.93 6.49 16.87
C MET A 1 -18.59 7.96 16.89
N ASP A 2 -19.05 8.64 17.92
CA ASP A 2 -18.53 9.97 18.23
C ASP A 2 -17.07 9.78 18.68
N VAL A 3 -16.15 10.50 18.03
CA VAL A 3 -14.70 10.37 18.22
C VAL A 3 -14.12 11.51 19.04
N THR A 4 -14.91 12.54 19.28
CA THR A 4 -14.59 13.73 20.08
C THR A 4 -13.93 13.38 21.43
N PRO A 5 -14.47 12.47 22.26
CA PRO A 5 -13.88 12.18 23.57
C PRO A 5 -12.49 11.53 23.51
N PHE A 6 -12.11 10.93 22.37
CA PHE A 6 -10.77 10.36 22.20
C PHE A 6 -9.76 11.41 21.77
N LEU A 7 -10.20 12.48 21.09
CA LEU A 7 -9.33 13.55 20.62
C LEU A 7 -8.87 14.50 21.73
N GLU A 8 -9.58 14.52 22.85
CA GLU A 8 -9.21 15.27 24.07
C GLU A 8 -8.12 14.56 24.89
N LYS A 9 -7.91 13.26 24.65
CA LYS A 9 -6.89 12.46 25.34
C LYS A 9 -5.48 12.82 24.85
N PRO A 10 -4.44 12.58 25.69
CA PRO A 10 -3.07 12.73 25.26
C PRO A 10 -2.80 11.85 24.03
N SER A 11 -2.11 12.42 23.07
CA SER A 11 -1.82 11.76 21.80
C SER A 11 -0.34 11.73 21.51
N VAL A 12 0.08 10.69 20.79
CA VAL A 12 1.49 10.44 20.46
C VAL A 12 1.71 10.62 18.96
N PRO A 13 2.92 11.00 18.51
CA PRO A 13 3.21 11.07 17.09
C PRO A 13 3.03 9.70 16.43
N VAL A 14 2.48 9.68 15.20
CA VAL A 14 2.29 8.43 14.48
C VAL A 14 3.61 7.88 13.95
N VAL A 15 3.83 6.57 14.13
CA VAL A 15 4.95 5.84 13.55
C VAL A 15 4.40 4.92 12.48
N LEU A 16 4.78 5.18 11.23
CA LEU A 16 4.31 4.41 10.07
C LEU A 16 5.36 3.39 9.65
N ILE A 17 4.93 2.14 9.51
CA ILE A 17 5.77 1.01 9.10
C ILE A 17 5.33 0.53 7.71
N PRO A 18 6.21 0.61 6.69
CA PRO A 18 5.90 0.12 5.36
C PRO A 18 5.81 -1.40 5.33
N CYS A 19 4.83 -1.92 4.59
CA CYS A 19 4.70 -3.34 4.32
C CYS A 19 5.20 -3.67 2.92
N ARG A 20 5.59 -4.93 2.71
CA ARG A 20 6.12 -5.44 1.43
C ARG A 20 5.22 -5.17 0.22
N LEU A 21 3.90 -5.13 0.41
CA LEU A 21 2.90 -4.94 -0.66
C LEU A 21 2.38 -3.50 -0.75
N GLY A 22 3.12 -2.51 -0.23
CA GLY A 22 2.77 -1.10 -0.36
C GLY A 22 1.60 -0.65 0.51
N GLY A 23 1.25 -1.42 1.55
CA GLY A 23 0.42 -0.94 2.65
C GLY A 23 1.27 -0.30 3.74
N MET A 24 0.66 0.53 4.58
CA MET A 24 1.27 1.04 5.80
C MET A 24 0.55 0.47 7.03
N LYS A 25 1.34 0.18 8.06
CA LYS A 25 0.84 -0.10 9.40
C LYS A 25 1.23 1.03 10.33
N VAL A 26 0.47 1.20 11.40
CA VAL A 26 0.81 2.09 12.50
C VAL A 26 1.41 1.26 13.61
N LEU A 27 2.60 1.62 14.07
CA LEU A 27 3.19 1.07 15.29
C LEU A 27 2.75 1.95 16.47
N HIS A 28 2.15 1.33 17.48
CA HIS A 28 1.74 2.00 18.70
C HIS A 28 1.76 1.03 19.88
N ARG A 29 2.47 1.39 20.97
CA ARG A 29 2.64 0.56 22.17
C ARG A 29 3.08 -0.88 21.85
N ASP A 30 4.08 -1.01 20.98
CA ASP A 30 4.59 -2.28 20.46
C ASP A 30 3.59 -3.09 19.61
N TYR A 31 2.34 -2.68 19.46
CA TYR A 31 1.38 -3.37 18.58
C TYR A 31 1.32 -2.72 17.20
N TYR A 32 1.13 -3.57 16.19
CA TYR A 32 0.84 -3.12 14.84
C TYR A 32 -0.66 -2.96 14.63
N PHE A 33 -1.03 -1.91 13.90
CA PHE A 33 -2.40 -1.63 13.53
C PHE A 33 -2.54 -1.47 12.01
N ASP A 34 -3.55 -2.13 11.44
CA ASP A 34 -3.94 -2.01 10.05
C ASP A 34 -4.99 -0.91 9.86
N HIS A 35 -4.86 -0.19 8.76
CA HIS A 35 -5.88 0.77 8.34
C HIS A 35 -7.20 0.04 8.06
N HIS A 36 -8.28 0.49 8.68
CA HIS A 36 -9.62 -0.06 8.48
C HIS A 36 -10.48 0.86 7.63
N ILE A 37 -10.64 2.12 8.05
CA ILE A 37 -11.45 3.08 7.30
C ILE A 37 -11.05 4.52 7.63
N ALA A 38 -11.12 5.40 6.64
CA ALA A 38 -11.00 6.84 6.82
C ALA A 38 -12.38 7.50 6.76
N ARG A 39 -12.66 8.38 7.72
CA ARG A 39 -13.86 9.22 7.81
C ARG A 39 -13.43 10.69 7.90
N GLY A 40 -13.41 11.37 6.76
CA GLY A 40 -12.86 12.73 6.65
C GLY A 40 -11.38 12.75 7.06
N PRO A 41 -10.98 13.59 8.04
CA PRO A 41 -9.59 13.69 8.49
C PRO A 41 -9.18 12.55 9.44
N ILE A 42 -10.13 11.77 9.95
CA ILE A 42 -9.88 10.76 10.98
C ILE A 42 -9.75 9.38 10.33
N LYS A 43 -8.65 8.71 10.60
CA LYS A 43 -8.36 7.36 10.10
C LYS A 43 -8.47 6.38 11.25
N HIS A 44 -9.37 5.42 11.12
CA HIS A 44 -9.56 4.35 12.09
C HIS A 44 -8.67 3.16 11.74
N TYR A 45 -7.98 2.66 12.75
CA TYR A 45 -7.14 1.49 12.64
C TYR A 45 -7.60 0.40 13.63
N ARG A 46 -7.27 -0.84 13.29
CA ARG A 46 -7.57 -2.04 14.06
C ARG A 46 -6.27 -2.80 14.30
N CYS A 47 -6.15 -3.48 15.43
CA CYS A 47 -5.01 -4.37 15.61
C CYS A 47 -4.91 -5.37 14.45
N VAL A 48 -3.71 -5.69 14.00
CA VAL A 48 -3.49 -6.63 12.88
C VAL A 48 -4.06 -8.02 13.20
N GLU A 49 -4.03 -8.43 14.48
CA GLU A 49 -4.58 -9.70 14.94
C GLU A 49 -6.12 -9.70 15.04
N HIS A 50 -6.79 -8.60 14.71
CA HIS A 50 -8.26 -8.50 14.78
C HIS A 50 -8.96 -9.55 13.92
N ALA A 51 -8.42 -9.88 12.74
CA ALA A 51 -9.04 -10.88 11.87
C ALA A 51 -8.87 -12.33 12.37
N ARG A 52 -7.83 -12.60 13.17
CA ARG A 52 -7.52 -13.95 13.65
C ARG A 52 -8.03 -14.21 15.06
N LEU A 53 -7.94 -13.22 15.93
CA LEU A 53 -8.22 -13.33 17.38
C LEU A 53 -9.34 -12.41 17.84
N GLU A 54 -10.04 -11.74 16.92
CA GLU A 54 -11.10 -10.77 17.24
C GLU A 54 -10.64 -9.67 18.21
N CYS A 55 -9.33 -9.37 18.20
CA CYS A 55 -8.72 -8.41 19.11
C CYS A 55 -9.52 -7.09 19.14
N PRO A 56 -9.94 -6.60 20.32
CA PRO A 56 -10.81 -5.43 20.41
C PRO A 56 -10.04 -4.11 20.26
N ALA A 57 -8.70 -4.12 20.33
CA ALA A 57 -7.88 -2.93 20.26
C ALA A 57 -8.11 -2.10 18.99
N ARG A 58 -8.25 -0.79 19.19
CA ARG A 58 -8.59 0.23 18.20
C ARG A 58 -7.84 1.51 18.50
N ILE A 59 -7.33 2.15 17.46
CA ILE A 59 -6.76 3.50 17.54
C ILE A 59 -7.35 4.36 16.42
N ILE A 60 -7.25 5.68 16.60
CA ILE A 60 -7.49 6.64 15.53
C ILE A 60 -6.24 7.45 15.27
N VAL A 61 -6.03 7.82 14.01
CA VAL A 61 -5.00 8.76 13.60
C VAL A 61 -5.66 10.00 13.04
N LYS A 62 -5.29 11.16 13.57
CA LYS A 62 -5.72 12.48 13.12
C LYS A 62 -4.53 13.45 13.24
N ASP A 63 -4.31 14.27 12.21
CA ASP A 63 -3.28 15.32 12.21
C ASP A 63 -1.90 14.79 12.64
N SER A 64 -1.52 13.62 12.11
CA SER A 64 -0.23 12.95 12.39
C SER A 64 -0.04 12.49 13.83
N ARG A 65 -1.13 12.35 14.59
CA ARG A 65 -1.12 11.86 15.97
C ARG A 65 -2.04 10.66 16.13
N VAL A 66 -1.62 9.72 16.98
CA VAL A 66 -2.37 8.53 17.39
C VAL A 66 -3.11 8.84 18.68
N TYR A 67 -4.39 8.47 18.72
CA TYR A 67 -5.24 8.52 19.89
C TYR A 67 -5.81 7.13 20.17
N ASP A 68 -5.81 6.75 21.44
CA ASP A 68 -6.36 5.49 21.88
C ASP A 68 -7.89 5.50 21.88
N VAL A 69 -8.48 4.48 21.27
CA VAL A 69 -9.92 4.22 21.39
C VAL A 69 -10.13 3.05 22.35
N GLU A 70 -9.54 1.91 22.03
CA GLU A 70 -9.55 0.70 22.86
C GLU A 70 -8.12 0.17 22.93
N THR A 71 -7.61 0.00 24.15
CA THR A 71 -6.19 -0.33 24.40
C THR A 71 -6.00 -1.79 24.78
N HIS A 72 -7.08 -2.48 25.14
CA HIS A 72 -7.01 -3.86 25.57
C HIS A 72 -6.69 -4.80 24.40
N HIS A 73 -5.61 -5.56 24.54
CA HIS A 73 -5.28 -6.68 23.66
C HIS A 73 -5.56 -7.99 24.38
N ASN A 74 -6.28 -8.90 23.71
CA ASN A 74 -6.52 -10.27 24.17
C ASN A 74 -5.40 -11.25 23.76
N HIS A 75 -4.25 -10.72 23.36
CA HIS A 75 -3.11 -11.50 22.88
C HIS A 75 -1.79 -10.85 23.27
N LYS A 76 -0.74 -11.67 23.35
CA LYS A 76 0.62 -11.18 23.54
C LYS A 76 1.12 -10.51 22.25
N HIS A 77 2.06 -9.59 22.40
CA HIS A 77 2.80 -9.05 21.27
C HIS A 77 3.64 -10.18 20.65
N ASP A 78 3.30 -10.58 19.43
CA ASP A 78 4.17 -11.42 18.62
C ASP A 78 5.15 -10.49 17.89
N LYS A 79 6.45 -10.71 18.11
CA LYS A 79 7.54 -9.93 17.48
C LYS A 79 7.74 -10.29 16.01
N SER A 80 6.97 -11.25 15.47
CA SER A 80 7.03 -11.58 14.05
C SER A 80 6.68 -10.36 13.19
N ASP A 81 7.41 -10.19 12.08
CA ASP A 81 7.23 -9.10 11.11
C ASP A 81 5.75 -8.79 10.90
N PRO A 82 5.36 -7.50 10.71
CA PRO A 82 3.97 -7.09 10.50
C PRO A 82 3.27 -8.10 9.57
N PRO A 83 2.32 -8.90 10.08
CA PRO A 83 2.03 -10.16 9.44
C PRO A 83 1.51 -9.86 8.05
N LYS A 84 2.07 -10.63 7.12
CA LYS A 84 1.68 -10.70 5.71
C LYS A 84 0.16 -10.61 5.71
N LYS A 85 -0.43 -9.67 4.95
CA LYS A 85 -1.83 -9.87 4.53
C LYS A 85 -1.84 -11.29 4.00
N ALA A 86 -2.48 -12.19 4.75
CA ALA A 86 -2.31 -13.61 4.55
C ALA A 86 -2.49 -13.87 3.06
N ASP A 87 -1.52 -14.56 2.46
CA ASP A 87 -1.77 -15.24 1.21
C ASP A 87 -3.04 -16.07 1.47
N ASN A 88 -4.18 -15.61 0.97
CA ASN A 88 -5.38 -16.43 0.87
C ASN A 88 -5.16 -17.46 -0.24
N LYS A 89 -4.10 -18.26 -0.10
CA LYS A 89 -3.78 -19.43 -0.91
C LYS A 89 -4.14 -20.72 -0.18
N GLN A 90 -4.67 -20.65 1.04
CA GLN A 90 -5.06 -21.84 1.81
C GLN A 90 -6.51 -21.78 2.29
N ILE A 91 -7.44 -21.44 1.40
CA ILE A 91 -8.68 -22.19 1.33
C ILE A 91 -8.64 -22.86 -0.03
N GLN A 92 -8.09 -24.08 -0.08
CA GLN A 92 -8.48 -24.97 -1.17
C GLN A 92 -9.94 -25.31 -0.90
N PRO A 93 -10.93 -24.84 -1.69
CA PRO A 93 -12.18 -25.56 -1.74
C PRO A 93 -11.79 -26.99 -2.16
N LYS A 94 -12.14 -27.99 -1.35
CA LYS A 94 -11.99 -29.39 -1.76
C LYS A 94 -12.80 -29.53 -3.05
N LEU A 95 -12.11 -29.49 -4.18
CA LEU A 95 -12.70 -29.63 -5.50
C LEU A 95 -13.28 -31.05 -5.56
N PRO A 96 -14.60 -31.24 -5.75
CA PRO A 96 -15.12 -32.56 -6.03
C PRO A 96 -14.42 -33.08 -7.29
N LYS A 97 -13.79 -34.24 -7.17
CA LYS A 97 -13.09 -34.91 -8.27
C LYS A 97 -14.12 -35.37 -9.29
N THR A 98 -14.40 -34.55 -10.29
CA THR A 98 -14.71 -34.92 -11.69
C THR A 98 -15.17 -33.67 -12.44
N LEU A 99 -14.24 -32.99 -13.12
CA LEU A 99 -14.57 -31.99 -14.13
C LEU A 99 -14.32 -32.61 -15.50
N GLN A 100 -15.38 -32.73 -16.29
CA GLN A 100 -15.33 -33.23 -17.67
C GLN A 100 -14.44 -32.33 -18.55
N PRO A 101 -13.73 -32.87 -19.56
CA PRO A 101 -12.90 -32.09 -20.46
C PRO A 101 -13.71 -31.00 -21.18
N GLY A 102 -13.30 -29.72 -21.04
CA GLY A 102 -13.82 -28.62 -21.87
C GLY A 102 -14.47 -27.42 -21.17
N VAL A 103 -14.43 -27.30 -19.84
CA VAL A 103 -15.09 -26.16 -19.15
C VAL A 103 -14.16 -25.50 -18.12
N SER A 104 -13.93 -24.18 -18.24
CA SER A 104 -13.14 -23.39 -17.26
C SER A 104 -14.01 -22.85 -16.12
N ALA A 105 -13.54 -22.99 -14.88
CA ALA A 105 -14.31 -22.80 -13.65
C ALA A 105 -14.54 -21.35 -13.18
N ASN A 106 -14.79 -20.37 -14.04
CA ASN A 106 -15.08 -19.00 -13.58
C ASN A 106 -16.00 -18.21 -14.51
N ARG A 107 -17.32 -18.42 -14.35
CA ARG A 107 -18.35 -17.38 -14.51
C ARG A 107 -19.68 -17.89 -13.94
N LEU A 108 -20.28 -17.09 -13.06
CA LEU A 108 -21.66 -17.25 -12.62
C LEU A 108 -22.56 -17.50 -13.84
N HIS A 109 -23.40 -18.53 -13.72
CA HIS A 109 -24.29 -18.98 -14.77
C HIS A 109 -25.32 -17.89 -15.10
N ARG A 110 -25.06 -17.14 -16.18
CA ARG A 110 -26.13 -16.52 -16.98
C ARG A 110 -25.94 -16.95 -18.41
N ARG A 111 -26.81 -17.83 -18.88
CA ARG A 111 -26.86 -18.26 -20.28
C ARG A 111 -27.32 -17.04 -21.10
N VAL A 112 -26.37 -16.36 -21.75
CA VAL A 112 -26.70 -15.44 -22.85
C VAL A 112 -26.85 -16.30 -24.09
N MET A 113 -28.07 -16.41 -24.61
CA MET A 113 -28.32 -17.04 -25.91
C MET A 113 -27.54 -16.26 -26.97
N ARG A 114 -26.59 -16.92 -27.64
CA ARG A 114 -25.87 -16.36 -28.79
C ARG A 114 -26.78 -16.50 -30.01
N THR A 115 -27.29 -15.39 -30.51
CA THR A 115 -27.83 -15.33 -31.88
C THR A 115 -26.66 -15.35 -32.89
N PRO A 116 -26.88 -15.84 -34.12
CA PRO A 116 -25.80 -16.04 -35.11
C PRO A 116 -25.13 -14.75 -35.60
N ASP A 117 -25.75 -13.59 -35.41
CA ASP A 117 -25.30 -12.32 -35.99
C ASP A 117 -24.71 -11.41 -34.91
N ASN A 118 -23.38 -11.35 -34.88
CA ASN A 118 -22.52 -10.56 -34.00
C ASN A 118 -22.54 -9.07 -34.37
N PRO A 119 -22.58 -8.14 -33.39
CA PRO A 119 -22.03 -6.81 -33.68
C PRO A 119 -21.17 -6.12 -32.59
N ASP A 120 -20.74 -6.73 -31.48
CA ASP A 120 -19.80 -6.01 -30.58
C ASP A 120 -18.91 -6.85 -29.64
N GLY A 121 -18.54 -8.05 -30.07
CA GLY A 121 -17.39 -8.75 -29.48
C GLY A 121 -16.11 -8.30 -30.15
N LYS A 122 -15.49 -7.19 -29.71
CA LYS A 122 -14.13 -6.78 -30.15
C LYS A 122 -13.21 -8.00 -30.12
N GLN A 123 -12.91 -8.52 -31.29
CA GLN A 123 -11.96 -9.60 -31.47
C GLN A 123 -10.63 -9.11 -30.88
N ARG A 124 -10.13 -9.85 -29.89
CA ARG A 124 -8.75 -9.72 -29.44
C ARG A 124 -7.88 -10.08 -30.64
N GLY A 125 -7.41 -9.07 -31.36
CA GLY A 125 -6.46 -9.25 -32.45
C GLY A 125 -5.28 -10.07 -31.93
N LYS A 126 -4.85 -11.07 -32.72
CA LYS A 126 -3.59 -11.78 -32.50
C LYS A 126 -2.51 -10.71 -32.42
N GLY A 127 -1.97 -10.50 -31.22
CA GLY A 127 -0.97 -9.48 -30.96
C GLY A 127 0.22 -9.69 -31.88
N GLY A 128 0.53 -8.67 -32.68
CA GLY A 128 1.82 -8.57 -33.35
C GLY A 128 2.96 -8.59 -32.31
N PRO A 129 4.22 -8.72 -32.76
CA PRO A 129 5.37 -8.78 -31.87
C PRO A 129 5.33 -7.59 -30.92
N SER A 130 5.02 -7.86 -29.65
CA SER A 130 5.02 -6.84 -28.61
C SER A 130 6.46 -6.38 -28.48
N LYS A 131 6.74 -5.11 -28.81
CA LYS A 131 8.05 -4.50 -28.54
C LYS A 131 8.40 -4.85 -27.09
N ALA A 132 9.56 -5.47 -26.89
CA ALA A 132 10.03 -5.84 -25.56
C ALA A 132 9.93 -4.60 -24.67
N ALA A 133 9.20 -4.72 -23.56
CA ALA A 133 9.16 -3.65 -22.57
C ALA A 133 10.62 -3.29 -22.23
N PRO A 134 10.97 -1.99 -22.18
CA PRO A 134 12.33 -1.57 -21.89
C PRO A 134 12.80 -2.28 -20.62
N LYS A 135 13.93 -3.00 -20.71
CA LYS A 135 14.55 -3.69 -19.58
C LYS A 135 14.85 -2.63 -18.52
N ARG A 136 14.07 -2.62 -17.45
CA ARG A 136 14.30 -1.70 -16.33
C ARG A 136 15.69 -1.95 -15.75
N PRO A 137 16.44 -0.91 -15.38
CA PRO A 137 17.70 -1.08 -14.69
C PRO A 137 17.45 -1.86 -13.40
N THR A 138 17.95 -3.10 -13.36
CA THR A 138 17.90 -3.95 -12.16
C THR A 138 19.11 -3.60 -11.30
N LEU A 139 19.21 -2.34 -10.85
CA LEU A 139 20.22 -1.99 -9.87
C LEU A 139 19.88 -2.71 -8.56
N SER A 140 20.84 -3.43 -8.02
CA SER A 140 20.73 -4.05 -6.72
C SER A 140 20.62 -2.99 -5.61
N ALA A 141 20.06 -3.37 -4.47
CA ALA A 141 19.92 -2.48 -3.32
C ALA A 141 21.27 -1.85 -2.90
N ALA A 142 22.35 -2.62 -2.94
CA ALA A 142 23.69 -2.16 -2.57
C ALA A 142 24.25 -1.14 -3.57
N GLU A 143 24.06 -1.37 -4.87
CA GLU A 143 24.51 -0.43 -5.91
C GLU A 143 23.78 0.91 -5.81
N ILE A 144 22.47 0.89 -5.53
CA ILE A 144 21.68 2.11 -5.32
C ILE A 144 22.22 2.92 -4.14
N GLN A 145 22.50 2.26 -3.02
CA GLN A 145 23.02 2.91 -1.82
C GLN A 145 24.42 3.48 -1.99
N ALA A 146 25.26 2.81 -2.79
CA ALA A 146 26.62 3.26 -3.08
C ALA A 146 26.67 4.41 -4.09
N THR A 147 25.75 4.43 -5.06
CA THR A 147 25.79 5.36 -6.19
C THR A 147 25.00 6.65 -5.93
N ILE A 148 23.87 6.55 -5.23
CA ILE A 148 22.93 7.66 -5.09
C ILE A 148 22.85 8.06 -3.61
N PRO A 149 23.06 9.33 -3.24
CA PRO A 149 22.91 9.77 -1.87
C PRO A 149 21.47 9.53 -1.39
N GLY A 150 21.34 8.95 -0.19
CA GLY A 150 20.05 8.63 0.39
C GLY A 150 19.61 9.66 1.42
N THR A 151 18.38 10.14 1.30
CA THR A 151 17.72 11.01 2.29
C THR A 151 16.86 10.15 3.21
N PRO A 152 16.71 10.44 4.52
CA PRO A 152 15.78 9.70 5.38
C PRO A 152 14.36 9.70 4.81
N VAL A 153 13.70 8.53 4.84
CA VAL A 153 12.35 8.40 4.28
C VAL A 153 11.31 9.13 5.14
N VAL A 154 10.39 9.83 4.49
CA VAL A 154 9.26 10.47 5.16
C VAL A 154 7.99 9.83 4.63
N TYR A 155 7.25 9.15 5.51
CA TYR A 155 6.02 8.44 5.14
C TYR A 155 4.79 9.30 5.40
N LEU A 156 3.85 9.21 4.47
CA LEU A 156 2.56 9.88 4.54
C LEU A 156 1.47 8.85 4.87
N ALA A 157 0.56 9.22 5.77
CA ALA A 157 -0.63 8.42 6.03
C ALA A 157 -1.64 8.69 4.92
N SER A 158 -1.79 7.76 3.97
CA SER A 158 -2.82 7.86 2.94
C SER A 158 -4.24 7.67 3.45
N ARG A 159 -5.21 8.31 2.79
CA ARG A 159 -6.65 8.06 3.00
C ARG A 159 -7.00 6.57 2.88
N PHE A 160 -6.27 5.83 2.06
CA PHE A 160 -6.49 4.40 1.84
C PHE A 160 -5.50 3.50 2.58
N GLY A 161 -4.62 4.08 3.41
CA GLY A 161 -3.55 3.35 4.10
C GLY A 161 -2.45 2.82 3.16
N SER A 162 -2.36 3.33 1.93
CA SER A 162 -1.29 3.00 0.99
C SER A 162 0.02 3.69 1.35
N ALA A 163 1.14 3.04 1.05
CA ALA A 163 2.47 3.62 1.19
C ALA A 163 2.65 4.80 0.24
N LYS A 164 2.85 5.96 0.84
CA LYS A 164 3.20 7.21 0.18
C LYS A 164 4.42 7.81 0.86
N VAL A 165 5.28 8.41 0.05
CA VAL A 165 6.55 8.97 0.48
C VAL A 165 6.66 10.39 -0.03
N GLU A 166 7.20 11.27 0.80
CA GLU A 166 7.55 12.62 0.42
C GLU A 166 9.05 12.75 0.14
N LEU A 167 9.39 13.43 -0.95
CA LEU A 167 10.74 13.90 -1.23
C LEU A 167 10.66 15.22 -1.98
N ASN A 168 11.38 16.26 -1.53
CA ASN A 168 11.40 17.59 -2.14
C ASN A 168 10.00 18.17 -2.38
N GLU A 169 9.11 18.09 -1.38
CA GLU A 169 7.70 18.52 -1.46
C GLU A 169 6.85 17.76 -2.50
N HIS A 170 7.41 16.75 -3.17
CA HIS A 170 6.68 15.92 -4.11
C HIS A 170 6.26 14.60 -3.45
N HIS A 171 5.05 14.16 -3.79
CA HIS A 171 4.50 12.91 -3.29
C HIS A 171 4.68 11.78 -4.28
N TYR A 172 5.16 10.66 -3.77
CA TYR A 172 5.39 9.45 -4.52
C TYR A 172 4.52 8.32 -3.95
N VAL A 173 3.88 7.59 -4.85
CA VAL A 173 3.00 6.47 -4.53
C VAL A 173 3.74 5.17 -4.82
N PHE A 174 3.59 4.20 -3.92
CA PHE A 174 4.13 2.87 -4.11
C PHE A 174 3.70 2.26 -5.44
N HIS A 175 4.64 1.63 -6.13
CA HIS A 175 4.39 0.91 -7.37
C HIS A 175 4.57 -0.59 -7.18
N TYR A 176 5.75 -1.02 -6.71
CA TYR A 176 6.07 -2.42 -6.45
C TYR A 176 7.30 -2.52 -5.55
N ALA A 177 7.54 -3.70 -4.98
CA ALA A 177 8.77 -4.01 -4.27
C ALA A 177 9.44 -5.24 -4.90
N SER A 178 10.77 -5.22 -5.01
CA SER A 178 11.56 -6.33 -5.51
C SER A 178 12.94 -6.32 -4.86
N GLY A 179 13.48 -7.49 -4.50
CA GLY A 179 14.85 -7.60 -3.98
C GLY A 179 15.17 -6.73 -2.76
N GLY A 180 14.20 -6.50 -1.87
CA GLY A 180 14.37 -5.63 -0.70
C GLY A 180 14.28 -4.12 -0.99
N VAL A 181 14.00 -3.74 -2.24
CA VAL A 181 13.82 -2.36 -2.69
C VAL A 181 12.35 -2.07 -2.93
N ALA A 182 11.84 -0.97 -2.40
CA ALA A 182 10.50 -0.48 -2.70
C ALA A 182 10.57 0.66 -3.72
N TYR A 183 9.89 0.49 -4.85
CA TYR A 183 9.86 1.45 -5.95
C TYR A 183 8.62 2.32 -5.86
N TYR A 184 8.82 3.63 -6.01
CA TYR A 184 7.77 4.62 -5.99
C TYR A 184 7.84 5.47 -7.26
N ARG A 185 6.69 6.00 -7.66
CA ARG A 185 6.55 6.93 -8.79
C ARG A 185 5.76 8.15 -8.34
N CYS A 186 5.98 9.27 -9.00
CA CYS A 186 5.24 10.49 -8.69
C CYS A 186 3.72 10.25 -8.72
N GLU A 187 2.98 10.84 -7.77
CA GLU A 187 1.52 10.77 -7.70
C GLU A 187 0.85 11.29 -8.98
N GLN A 188 1.47 12.28 -9.63
CA GLN A 188 0.98 12.88 -10.87
C GLN A 188 1.30 12.06 -12.13
N PHE A 189 1.97 10.89 -12.01
CA PHE A 189 2.28 10.03 -13.16
C PHE A 189 1.03 9.69 -14.00
N LYS A 190 -0.09 9.37 -13.36
CA LYS A 190 -1.32 8.99 -14.09
C LYS A 190 -1.94 10.14 -14.89
N GLN A 191 -1.76 11.38 -14.43
CA GLN A 191 -2.41 12.55 -15.03
C GLN A 191 -1.48 13.28 -16.01
N LEU A 192 -0.21 13.43 -15.63
CA LEU A 192 0.76 14.26 -16.34
C LEU A 192 1.93 13.45 -16.94
N GLN A 193 1.89 12.12 -16.83
CA GLN A 193 2.97 11.23 -17.28
C GLN A 193 4.35 11.63 -16.70
N CYS A 194 4.35 12.19 -15.48
CA CYS A 194 5.56 12.66 -14.82
C CYS A 194 6.58 11.51 -14.67
N PRO A 195 7.83 11.66 -15.17
CA PRO A 195 8.80 10.58 -15.19
C PRO A 195 9.46 10.30 -13.83
N ALA A 196 9.28 11.20 -12.86
CA ALA A 196 9.97 11.15 -11.58
C ALA A 196 9.70 9.84 -10.80
N GLN A 197 10.79 9.22 -10.34
CA GLN A 197 10.81 7.94 -9.66
C GLN A 197 11.84 7.95 -8.55
N ILE A 198 11.47 7.31 -7.44
CA ILE A 198 12.35 7.16 -6.28
C ILE A 198 12.30 5.71 -5.80
N VAL A 199 13.32 5.32 -5.07
CA VAL A 199 13.37 4.01 -4.41
C VAL A 199 13.62 4.19 -2.92
N ALA A 200 12.95 3.38 -2.10
CA ALA A 200 13.20 3.32 -0.67
C ALA A 200 13.93 2.02 -0.33
N VAL A 201 15.09 2.14 0.34
CA VAL A 201 15.95 1.03 0.76
C VAL A 201 16.57 1.39 2.11
N ALA A 202 16.53 0.46 3.07
CA ALA A 202 17.14 0.63 4.40
C ALA A 202 16.78 1.97 5.10
N GLY A 203 15.51 2.38 5.04
CA GLY A 203 15.03 3.61 5.68
C GLY A 203 15.44 4.90 4.97
N LYS A 204 16.07 4.83 3.80
CA LYS A 204 16.43 5.99 2.99
C LYS A 204 15.73 5.96 1.64
N VAL A 205 15.48 7.14 1.08
CA VAL A 205 14.97 7.35 -0.27
C VAL A 205 16.09 7.83 -1.17
N HIS A 206 16.18 7.24 -2.35
CA HIS A 206 17.16 7.55 -3.37
C HIS A 206 16.40 7.96 -4.65
N PRO A 207 16.62 9.17 -5.19
CA PRO A 207 16.00 9.60 -6.43
C PRO A 207 16.62 8.87 -7.62
N LEU A 208 15.81 8.14 -8.40
CA LEU A 208 16.24 7.57 -9.69
C LEU A 208 16.09 8.59 -10.81
N SER A 209 15.00 9.36 -10.78
CA SER A 209 14.76 10.51 -11.64
C SER A 209 14.00 11.53 -10.81
N ASN A 210 14.58 12.72 -10.65
CA ASN A 210 14.02 13.82 -9.86
C ASN A 210 13.40 14.91 -10.73
N ASP A 211 13.34 14.70 -12.05
CA ASP A 211 12.81 15.70 -12.98
C ASP A 211 11.29 15.59 -13.02
N HIS A 212 10.64 16.68 -12.63
CA HIS A 212 9.19 16.81 -12.67
C HIS A 212 8.77 17.65 -13.88
N THR A 213 7.71 17.19 -14.56
CA THR A 213 7.05 17.93 -15.64
C THR A 213 6.00 18.92 -15.13
N HIS A 214 5.94 19.12 -13.81
CA HIS A 214 4.91 19.90 -13.14
C HIS A 214 5.47 20.51 -11.86
N THR A 215 4.79 21.54 -11.38
CA THR A 215 5.06 22.13 -10.06
C THR A 215 4.37 21.33 -8.94
N VAL A 216 4.74 21.63 -7.71
CA VAL A 216 4.15 21.02 -6.51
C VAL A 216 2.64 21.33 -6.45
N ASP A 217 1.81 20.28 -6.35
CA ASP A 217 0.36 20.40 -6.25
C ASP A 217 -0.08 20.42 -4.78
N THR A 218 -0.10 21.61 -4.19
CA THR A 218 -0.42 21.83 -2.76
C THR A 218 -1.85 21.43 -2.39
N LYS A 219 -2.79 21.34 -3.35
CA LYS A 219 -4.19 21.01 -3.07
C LYS A 219 -4.41 19.52 -2.83
N ARG A 220 -3.54 18.67 -3.40
CA ARG A 220 -3.66 17.21 -3.33
C ARG A 220 -2.64 16.57 -2.41
N GLN A 221 -1.78 17.37 -1.80
CA GLN A 221 -0.82 16.91 -0.82
C GLN A 221 -1.53 16.39 0.43
N GLU A 222 -1.24 15.15 0.79
CA GLU A 222 -1.52 14.63 2.10
C GLU A 222 -0.55 15.20 3.14
N GLN A 223 -1.03 15.40 4.36
CA GLN A 223 -0.16 15.88 5.43
C GLN A 223 0.89 14.85 5.81
N VAL A 224 2.05 15.37 6.18
CA VAL A 224 3.21 14.61 6.62
C VAL A 224 2.90 13.94 7.96
N ALA A 225 2.80 12.62 7.92
CA ALA A 225 2.40 11.83 9.07
C ALA A 225 3.59 11.48 9.97
N SER A 226 4.71 11.08 9.38
CA SER A 226 5.85 10.62 10.16
C SER A 226 7.14 10.86 9.38
N ARG A 227 8.09 11.56 10.01
CA ARG A 227 9.48 11.50 9.58
C ARG A 227 10.05 10.23 10.17
N TYR A 228 10.31 9.23 9.35
CA TYR A 228 11.01 8.04 9.83
C TYR A 228 12.40 8.51 10.25
N THR A 229 12.65 8.52 11.56
CA THR A 229 13.99 8.62 12.11
C THR A 229 14.44 7.19 12.35
N SER A 230 15.38 6.71 11.56
CA SER A 230 16.12 5.51 11.90
C SER A 230 16.78 5.77 13.25
N ALA A 231 16.35 5.03 14.29
CA ALA A 231 17.05 4.98 15.57
C ALA A 231 18.43 4.36 15.40
#